data_AF-A0A4P2Q292-F1
#
_entry.id   AF-A0A4P2Q292-F1
#
_cell.length_a   1.000
_cell.length_b   1.000
_cell.length_c   1.000
_cell.angle_alpha   90.00
_cell.angle_beta   90.00
_cell.angle_gamma   90.00
#
_symmetry.space_group_name_H-M   'P 1'
#
loop_
_entity.id
_entity.type
_entity.pdbx_description
1 polymer ?
#
loop_
_entity_poly.entity_id
_entity_poly.type
_entity_poly.pdbx_seq_one_letter_code
_entity_poly.pdbx_strand_id
1 'polypeptide(L)'
;MQPVSVRPRARCAAPLLLALAVLACDDPRAQAPAAPASSAAPTPSAAPAPSAAAPPAATGAAKRPMPPRPFPLGSSGPVQPSAPPEQQMMAIQYTLAMVSPQPTDPLVDKGYLEAILPKLAAAARTADKGKTPPDPAKPAKGNRKIEVDMGRGCTERTPANLLAQRAGSSLKEAFDAGILVISCHDDKWECHQSTRDPGDVLCHAAPRR
;
A
#
# COMPACT_ATOMS: atom_id res chain seq x y z
N MET A 1 -43.25 -7.52 -46.99
CA MET A 1 -42.15 -7.00 -47.84
C MET A 1 -40.83 -7.20 -47.10
N GLN A 2 -40.11 -8.28 -47.40
CA GLN A 2 -38.63 -8.34 -47.36
C GLN A 2 -38.15 -8.07 -48.81
N PRO A 3 -36.88 -7.73 -49.14
CA PRO A 3 -35.59 -8.07 -48.48
C PRO A 3 -34.62 -6.84 -48.40
N VAL A 4 -33.38 -6.88 -47.89
CA VAL A 4 -32.15 -7.40 -48.50
C VAL A 4 -31.03 -7.50 -47.45
N SER A 5 -30.37 -8.66 -47.47
CA SER A 5 -29.11 -9.02 -46.81
C SER A 5 -27.95 -8.77 -47.80
N VAL A 6 -26.74 -8.34 -47.38
CA VAL A 6 -25.42 -8.73 -47.94
C VAL A 6 -24.29 -8.27 -47.00
N ARG A 7 -23.44 -9.23 -46.58
CA ARG A 7 -22.14 -9.11 -45.86
C ARG A 7 -21.00 -8.75 -46.85
N PRO A 8 -19.73 -9.13 -46.60
CA PRO A 8 -18.67 -8.57 -45.75
C PRO A 8 -17.53 -7.95 -46.59
N ARG A 9 -16.53 -7.27 -45.97
CA ARG A 9 -15.19 -7.17 -46.57
C ARG A 9 -14.09 -7.29 -45.53
N ALA A 10 -13.18 -8.21 -45.82
CA ALA A 10 -12.00 -8.59 -45.09
C ALA A 10 -10.74 -7.95 -45.72
N ARG A 11 -9.60 -8.11 -45.00
CA ARG A 11 -8.19 -7.94 -45.41
C ARG A 11 -7.69 -6.49 -45.30
N CYS A 12 -6.52 -6.19 -44.74
CA CYS A 12 -5.24 -6.87 -44.92
C CYS A 12 -4.42 -7.04 -43.63
N ALA A 13 -3.65 -8.12 -43.63
CA ALA A 13 -2.55 -8.43 -42.75
C ALA A 13 -1.31 -7.57 -43.08
N ALA A 14 -0.51 -7.23 -42.08
CA ALA A 14 0.90 -7.64 -42.01
C ALA A 14 1.54 -7.20 -40.67
N PRO A 15 2.39 -8.05 -40.07
CA PRO A 15 3.12 -7.77 -38.83
C PRO A 15 4.48 -7.13 -39.12
N LEU A 16 5.04 -6.37 -38.16
CA LEU A 16 6.47 -6.05 -38.14
C LEU A 16 7.08 -6.44 -36.79
N LEU A 17 7.83 -7.54 -36.82
CA LEU A 17 8.82 -7.96 -35.84
C LEU A 17 10.09 -7.13 -36.03
N LEU A 18 10.63 -6.55 -34.95
CA LEU A 18 12.05 -6.23 -34.76
C LEU A 18 12.25 -6.00 -33.25
N ALA A 19 12.80 -6.94 -32.49
CA ALA A 19 14.20 -7.34 -32.36
C ALA A 19 14.87 -6.70 -31.14
N LEU A 20 15.16 -7.57 -30.16
CA LEU A 20 16.21 -7.60 -29.14
C LEU A 20 16.95 -6.31 -28.77
N ALA A 21 16.94 -5.99 -27.47
CA ALA A 21 18.15 -5.65 -26.74
C ALA A 21 18.05 -6.14 -25.28
N VAL A 22 18.91 -7.11 -24.97
CA VAL A 22 19.20 -7.63 -23.64
C VAL A 22 20.04 -6.60 -22.90
N LEU A 23 19.67 -6.25 -21.68
CA LEU A 23 20.58 -5.72 -20.66
C LEU A 23 20.08 -6.21 -19.30
N ALA A 24 20.52 -7.42 -18.97
CA ALA A 24 20.63 -7.88 -17.60
C ALA A 24 21.71 -7.02 -16.92
N CYS A 25 21.32 -6.24 -15.91
CA CYS A 25 22.27 -5.75 -14.91
C CYS A 25 22.16 -6.68 -13.70
N ASP A 26 22.76 -7.85 -13.85
CA ASP A 26 23.18 -8.71 -12.75
C ASP A 26 24.62 -8.31 -12.46
N ASP A 27 24.89 -7.74 -11.29
CA ASP A 27 26.26 -7.52 -10.83
C ASP A 27 26.45 -8.18 -9.45
N PRO A 28 27.23 -9.27 -9.38
CA PRO A 28 27.43 -10.03 -8.16
C PRO A 28 28.54 -9.42 -7.28
N ARG A 29 28.19 -9.25 -6.00
CA ARG A 29 29.03 -9.49 -4.80
C ARG A 29 30.54 -9.52 -5.02
N ALA A 30 31.20 -8.38 -4.79
CA ALA A 30 32.63 -8.31 -4.56
C ALA A 30 32.96 -8.54 -3.06
N GLN A 31 33.95 -9.40 -2.84
CA GLN A 31 34.48 -9.89 -1.57
C GLN A 31 35.14 -8.81 -0.70
N ALA A 32 35.06 -9.06 0.61
CA ALA A 32 35.90 -8.44 1.63
C ALA A 32 37.38 -8.80 1.44
N PRO A 33 38.30 -7.97 1.96
CA PRO A 33 39.60 -8.43 2.43
C PRO A 33 39.69 -8.44 3.96
N ALA A 34 40.42 -9.44 4.44
CA ALA A 34 40.63 -9.83 5.82
C ALA A 34 41.54 -8.89 6.64
N ALA A 35 41.50 -9.13 7.96
CA ALA A 35 42.27 -8.52 9.03
C ALA A 35 43.80 -8.59 8.86
N PRO A 36 44.53 -7.88 9.75
CA PRO A 36 45.43 -8.62 10.64
C PRO A 36 45.29 -8.25 12.12
N ALA A 37 45.58 -9.24 12.96
CA ALA A 37 45.57 -9.22 14.42
C ALA A 37 46.86 -8.65 15.02
N SER A 38 46.78 -8.03 16.21
CA SER A 38 47.76 -8.28 17.29
C SER A 38 47.38 -7.63 18.63
N SER A 39 47.23 -8.54 19.60
CA SER A 39 47.50 -8.51 21.04
C SER A 39 47.99 -7.23 21.74
N ALA A 40 47.31 -6.88 22.85
CA ALA A 40 47.93 -6.71 24.17
C ALA A 40 46.85 -6.64 25.28
N ALA A 41 46.95 -7.51 26.29
CA ALA A 41 46.31 -7.38 27.60
C ALA A 41 47.34 -6.78 28.59
N PRO A 42 46.90 -6.15 29.71
CA PRO A 42 46.76 -6.94 30.95
C PRO A 42 45.53 -6.60 31.82
N THR A 43 45.19 -7.55 32.69
CA THR A 43 44.19 -7.59 33.78
C THR A 43 44.73 -6.98 35.09
N PRO A 44 44.05 -7.06 36.26
CA PRO A 44 42.65 -6.75 36.63
C PRO A 44 42.58 -5.76 37.83
N SER A 45 41.42 -5.14 38.10
CA SER A 45 41.14 -4.59 39.44
C SER A 45 39.71 -4.93 39.86
N ALA A 46 39.60 -5.44 41.08
CA ALA A 46 38.47 -6.15 41.63
C ALA A 46 37.29 -5.26 42.06
N ALA A 47 36.14 -5.91 42.18
CA ALA A 47 34.79 -5.42 42.46
C ALA A 47 34.61 -4.70 43.82
N PRO A 48 33.46 -4.05 44.07
CA PRO A 48 32.25 -4.82 44.44
C PRO A 48 30.95 -4.38 43.73
N ALA A 49 30.16 -5.38 43.34
CA ALA A 49 28.70 -5.31 43.25
C ALA A 49 28.13 -5.71 44.65
N PRO A 50 26.84 -5.48 45.01
CA PRO A 50 25.69 -5.30 44.12
C PRO A 50 24.66 -4.23 44.54
N SER A 51 23.88 -3.72 43.57
CA SER A 51 22.44 -3.64 43.77
C SER A 51 21.72 -3.53 42.42
N ALA A 52 20.83 -4.48 42.20
CA ALA A 52 20.05 -4.62 40.98
C ALA A 52 19.05 -3.46 40.85
N ALA A 53 19.23 -2.63 39.82
CA ALA A 53 18.14 -1.89 39.22
C ALA A 53 17.91 -2.50 37.84
N ALA A 54 16.73 -3.08 37.64
CA ALA A 54 16.32 -3.62 36.35
C ALA A 54 16.47 -2.53 35.27
N PRO A 55 17.11 -2.82 34.13
CA PRO A 55 17.07 -1.89 33.01
C PRO A 55 15.60 -1.72 32.60
N PRO A 56 15.08 -0.49 32.43
CA PRO A 56 13.79 -0.33 31.79
C PRO A 56 13.87 -1.01 30.43
N ALA A 57 12.91 -1.88 30.18
CA ALA A 57 12.77 -2.65 28.97
C ALA A 57 13.01 -1.74 27.76
N ALA A 58 13.84 -2.23 26.83
CA ALA A 58 13.97 -1.67 25.50
C ALA A 58 12.62 -1.81 24.76
N THR A 59 11.68 -0.91 25.01
CA THR A 59 10.47 -0.73 24.18
C THR A 59 10.74 0.42 23.22
N GLY A 60 11.46 0.11 22.16
CA GLY A 60 11.79 1.08 21.14
C GLY A 60 12.46 0.44 19.94
N ALA A 61 11.87 -0.62 19.40
CA ALA A 61 12.06 -0.89 17.97
C ALA A 61 11.77 0.44 17.27
N ALA A 62 12.77 1.02 16.62
CA ALA A 62 12.71 2.36 16.04
C ALA A 62 11.58 2.41 15.00
N LYS A 63 10.37 2.71 15.46
CA LYS A 63 9.27 3.13 14.62
C LYS A 63 9.79 4.37 13.92
N ARG A 64 10.01 4.28 12.60
CA ARG A 64 10.25 5.49 11.81
C ARG A 64 9.19 6.49 12.23
N PRO A 65 9.56 7.70 12.69
CA PRO A 65 8.58 8.68 13.09
C PRO A 65 7.70 8.94 11.87
N MET A 66 6.44 8.56 11.97
CA MET A 66 5.48 8.89 10.91
C MET A 66 5.42 10.42 10.84
N PRO A 67 5.33 10.99 9.62
CA PRO A 67 5.10 12.42 9.49
C PRO A 67 3.84 12.79 10.28
N PRO A 68 3.79 14.02 10.83
CA PRO A 68 2.63 14.46 11.58
C PRO A 68 1.39 14.35 10.69
N ARG A 69 0.30 13.88 11.29
CA ARG A 69 -0.98 13.80 10.59
C ARG A 69 -1.47 15.22 10.26
N PRO A 70 -2.11 15.43 9.09
CA PRO A 70 -2.80 16.69 8.80
C PRO A 70 -3.93 16.99 9.79
N PHE A 71 -4.58 15.94 10.32
CA PHE A 71 -5.67 16.02 11.28
C PHE A 71 -5.48 15.01 12.43
N PRO A 72 -6.00 15.29 13.63
CA PRO A 72 -5.96 14.33 14.74
C PRO A 72 -6.74 13.06 14.42
N LEU A 73 -6.32 11.93 15.02
CA LEU A 73 -7.01 10.63 14.94
C LEU A 73 -8.49 10.79 15.33
N GLY A 74 -9.40 10.29 14.48
CA GLY A 74 -10.84 10.42 14.67
C GLY A 74 -11.46 11.74 14.19
N SER A 75 -10.65 12.73 13.77
CA SER A 75 -11.11 13.90 13.02
C SER A 75 -11.06 13.60 11.53
N SER A 76 -11.86 12.61 11.13
CA SER A 76 -11.98 12.14 9.76
C SER A 76 -12.90 13.08 8.99
N GLY A 77 -12.28 14.00 8.26
CA GLY A 77 -12.93 14.79 7.23
C GLY A 77 -12.00 14.80 6.02
N PRO A 78 -12.51 14.66 4.79
CA PRO A 78 -11.65 14.66 3.64
C PRO A 78 -10.89 15.99 3.54
N VAL A 79 -9.56 15.92 3.37
CA VAL A 79 -8.70 17.09 3.08
C VAL A 79 -9.25 17.71 1.80
N GLN A 80 -9.92 18.85 1.95
CA GLN A 80 -10.61 19.50 0.85
C GLN A 80 -9.61 19.86 -0.28
N PRO A 81 -10.02 19.82 -1.55
CA PRO A 81 -9.16 20.27 -2.65
C PRO A 81 -8.73 21.74 -2.52
N SER A 82 -9.51 22.55 -1.79
CA SER A 82 -9.20 23.94 -1.45
C SER A 82 -8.35 24.10 -0.18
N ALA A 83 -7.98 23.00 0.48
CA ALA A 83 -7.09 23.07 1.63
C ALA A 83 -5.73 23.67 1.23
N PRO A 84 -5.04 24.36 2.15
CA PRO A 84 -3.73 24.95 1.90
C PRO A 84 -2.75 23.92 1.30
N PRO A 85 -1.86 24.33 0.37
CA PRO A 85 -0.87 23.45 -0.25
C PRO A 85 -0.06 22.64 0.78
N GLU A 86 0.28 23.24 1.92
CA GLU A 86 1.01 22.59 3.00
C GLU A 86 0.22 21.41 3.59
N GLN A 87 -1.10 21.54 3.73
CA GLN A 87 -1.95 20.44 4.23
C GLN A 87 -2.07 19.32 3.20
N GLN A 88 -2.13 19.65 1.90
CA GLN A 88 -2.12 18.64 0.83
C GLN A 88 -0.79 17.89 0.80
N MET A 89 0.33 18.61 0.92
CA MET A 89 1.67 18.01 0.99
C MET A 89 1.82 17.11 2.23
N MET A 90 1.35 17.56 3.40
CA MET A 90 1.34 16.72 4.60
C MET A 90 0.49 15.46 4.41
N ALA A 91 -0.69 15.57 3.79
CA ALA A 91 -1.55 14.43 3.52
C ALA A 91 -0.88 13.42 2.60
N ILE A 92 -0.24 13.87 1.52
CA ILE A 92 0.50 13.01 0.59
C ILE A 92 1.66 12.30 1.31
N GLN A 93 2.45 13.03 2.10
CA GLN A 93 3.56 12.41 2.85
C GLN A 93 3.04 11.39 3.87
N TYR A 94 1.90 11.68 4.49
CA TYR A 94 1.26 10.77 5.43
C TYR A 94 0.79 9.49 4.74
N THR A 95 0.11 9.56 3.59
CA THR A 95 -0.34 8.36 2.88
C THR A 95 0.83 7.51 2.36
N LEU A 96 1.94 8.14 1.97
CA LEU A 96 3.20 7.43 1.66
C LEU A 96 3.78 6.72 2.89
N ALA A 97 3.71 7.33 4.06
CA ALA A 97 4.16 6.70 5.30
C ALA A 97 3.26 5.52 5.72
N MET A 98 1.95 5.60 5.48
CA MET A 98 1.00 4.51 5.79
C MET A 98 1.35 3.21 5.04
N VAL A 99 1.80 3.30 3.78
CA VAL A 99 2.19 2.14 2.97
C VAL A 99 3.65 1.73 3.15
N SER A 100 4.45 2.53 3.86
CA SER A 100 5.86 2.21 4.09
C SER A 100 5.99 0.97 4.98
N PRO A 101 6.74 -0.06 4.56
CA PRO A 101 6.94 -1.24 5.36
C PRO A 101 7.82 -0.91 6.59
N GLN A 102 7.44 -1.46 7.73
CA GLN A 102 8.23 -1.51 8.95
C GLN A 102 8.87 -2.90 9.11
N PRO A 103 9.99 -3.02 9.85
CA PRO A 103 10.66 -4.30 10.08
C PRO A 103 9.78 -5.37 10.73
N THR A 104 8.72 -4.96 11.43
CA THR A 104 7.77 -5.84 12.12
C THR A 104 6.54 -6.19 11.29
N ASP A 105 6.39 -5.64 10.08
CA ASP A 105 5.20 -5.92 9.26
C ASP A 105 5.29 -7.31 8.61
N PRO A 106 4.14 -7.99 8.43
CA PRO A 106 4.11 -9.27 7.73
C PRO A 106 4.62 -9.19 6.28
N LEU A 107 5.07 -10.34 5.78
CA LEU A 107 5.37 -10.51 4.36
C LEU A 107 4.07 -10.59 3.56
N VAL A 108 4.13 -10.14 2.31
CA VAL A 108 2.95 -10.14 1.44
C VAL A 108 2.58 -11.56 1.04
N ASP A 109 1.34 -11.94 1.36
CA ASP A 109 0.72 -13.18 0.88
C ASP A 109 0.08 -12.97 -0.49
N LYS A 110 0.64 -13.63 -1.50
CA LYS A 110 0.13 -13.59 -2.87
C LYS A 110 -1.19 -14.36 -3.04
N GLY A 111 -1.37 -15.47 -2.31
CA GLY A 111 -2.60 -16.27 -2.37
C GLY A 111 -3.79 -15.50 -1.80
N TYR A 112 -3.56 -14.73 -0.74
CA TYR A 112 -4.56 -13.79 -0.23
C TYR A 112 -4.97 -12.76 -1.28
N LEU A 113 -4.00 -12.16 -1.98
CA LEU A 113 -4.28 -11.17 -3.04
C LEU A 113 -5.09 -11.76 -4.20
N GLU A 114 -4.72 -12.93 -4.69
CA GLU A 114 -5.44 -13.63 -5.76
C GLU A 114 -6.89 -13.95 -5.36
N ALA A 115 -7.13 -14.27 -4.08
CA ALA A 115 -8.46 -14.54 -3.57
C ALA A 115 -9.29 -13.26 -3.32
N ILE A 116 -8.67 -12.17 -2.87
CA ILE A 116 -9.38 -10.96 -2.43
C ILE A 116 -9.64 -9.97 -3.57
N LEU A 117 -8.73 -9.83 -4.53
CA LEU A 117 -8.87 -8.90 -5.66
C LEU A 117 -10.15 -9.11 -6.48
N PRO A 118 -10.52 -10.34 -6.91
CA PRO A 118 -11.78 -10.53 -7.65
C PRO A 118 -13.01 -10.23 -6.79
N LYS A 119 -12.95 -10.50 -5.48
CA LYS A 119 -14.04 -10.18 -4.54
C LYS A 119 -14.18 -8.67 -4.35
N LEU A 120 -13.06 -7.96 -4.21
CA LEU A 120 -13.05 -6.49 -4.15
C LEU A 120 -13.50 -5.86 -5.47
N ALA A 121 -13.15 -6.45 -6.61
CA ALA A 121 -13.62 -5.97 -7.90
C ALA A 121 -15.15 -6.13 -8.04
N ALA A 122 -15.69 -7.28 -7.62
CA ALA A 122 -17.14 -7.49 -7.55
C ALA A 122 -17.79 -6.52 -6.55
N ALA A 123 -17.19 -6.33 -5.38
CA ALA A 123 -17.66 -5.41 -4.36
C ALA A 123 -17.74 -3.97 -4.88
N ALA A 124 -16.67 -3.50 -5.55
CA ALA A 124 -16.60 -2.18 -6.15
C ALA A 124 -17.76 -1.97 -7.13
N ARG A 125 -18.01 -2.92 -8.04
CA ARG A 125 -19.12 -2.85 -9.00
C ARG A 125 -20.50 -2.78 -8.35
N THR A 126 -20.67 -3.36 -7.15
CA THR A 126 -21.94 -3.30 -6.40
C THR A 126 -22.09 -2.04 -5.54
N ALA A 127 -20.98 -1.49 -5.06
CA ALA A 127 -20.96 -0.34 -4.16
C ALA A 127 -20.84 1.00 -4.91
N ASP A 128 -20.35 0.95 -6.15
CA ASP A 128 -20.15 2.11 -7.00
C ASP A 128 -21.49 2.75 -7.39
N LYS A 129 -21.55 4.06 -7.22
CA LYS A 129 -22.71 4.89 -7.60
C LYS A 129 -22.54 5.54 -8.97
N GLY A 130 -21.43 5.27 -9.65
CA GLY A 130 -21.08 5.79 -10.96
C GLY A 130 -20.74 4.69 -11.96
N LYS A 131 -19.94 5.05 -12.97
CA LYS A 131 -19.46 4.10 -13.98
C LYS A 131 -18.19 3.43 -13.48
N THR A 132 -18.31 2.16 -13.08
CA THR A 132 -17.16 1.40 -12.60
C THR A 132 -16.14 1.15 -13.71
N PRO A 133 -14.84 1.36 -13.45
CA PRO A 133 -13.78 0.95 -14.36
C PRO A 133 -13.78 -0.56 -14.65
N PRO A 134 -13.19 -1.01 -15.77
CA PRO A 134 -13.12 -2.43 -16.11
C PRO A 134 -12.38 -3.26 -15.05
N ASP A 135 -11.26 -2.74 -14.55
CA ASP A 135 -10.42 -3.34 -13.50
C ASP A 135 -10.43 -2.48 -12.24
N PRO A 136 -11.49 -2.54 -11.42
CA PRO A 136 -11.68 -1.61 -10.31
C PRO A 136 -10.88 -1.97 -9.07
N ALA A 137 -10.20 -3.12 -9.00
CA ALA A 137 -9.37 -3.47 -7.86
C ALA A 137 -8.01 -3.99 -8.33
N LYS A 138 -6.93 -3.39 -7.84
CA LYS A 138 -5.57 -3.75 -8.23
C LYS A 138 -4.60 -3.63 -7.05
N PRO A 139 -3.56 -4.48 -6.99
CA PRO A 139 -2.49 -4.31 -6.04
C PRO A 139 -1.57 -3.16 -6.49
N ALA A 140 -1.02 -2.44 -5.52
CA ALA A 140 -0.11 -1.32 -5.72
C ALA A 140 1.02 -1.35 -4.68
N LYS A 141 2.07 -0.53 -4.90
CA LYS A 141 3.19 -0.33 -3.97
C LYS A 141 3.81 -1.64 -3.46
N GLY A 142 4.24 -2.50 -4.40
CA GLY A 142 4.85 -3.78 -4.07
C GLY A 142 3.88 -4.76 -3.41
N ASN A 143 2.61 -4.73 -3.83
CA ASN A 143 1.53 -5.58 -3.32
C ASN A 143 1.18 -5.37 -1.84
N ARG A 144 1.58 -4.24 -1.26
CA ARG A 144 1.25 -3.84 0.12
C ARG A 144 0.10 -2.83 0.20
N LYS A 145 -0.34 -2.28 -0.92
CA LYS A 145 -1.54 -1.45 -1.05
C LYS A 145 -2.54 -2.16 -1.97
N ILE A 146 -3.81 -2.12 -1.64
CA ILE A 146 -4.88 -2.46 -2.60
C ILE A 146 -5.60 -1.16 -2.97
N GLU A 147 -5.62 -0.85 -4.26
CA GLU A 147 -6.32 0.30 -4.82
C GLU A 147 -7.66 -0.16 -5.39
N VAL A 148 -8.74 0.47 -4.95
CA VAL A 148 -10.09 0.25 -5.47
C VAL A 148 -10.56 1.51 -6.22
N ASP A 149 -10.54 1.46 -7.54
CA ASP A 149 -11.04 2.52 -8.42
C ASP A 149 -12.57 2.40 -8.57
N MET A 150 -13.29 3.46 -8.25
CA MET A 150 -14.75 3.59 -8.31
C MET A 150 -15.13 4.77 -9.19
N GLY A 151 -16.31 4.71 -9.82
CA GLY A 151 -16.87 5.83 -10.57
C GLY A 151 -17.30 6.97 -9.64
N ARG A 152 -18.00 6.65 -8.54
CA ARG A 152 -18.41 7.58 -7.46
C ARG A 152 -18.64 6.85 -6.14
N GLY A 153 -18.47 7.55 -5.03
CA GLY A 153 -18.89 7.08 -3.71
C GLY A 153 -17.73 6.57 -2.85
N CYS A 154 -16.50 6.98 -3.18
CA CYS A 154 -15.39 6.83 -2.27
C CYS A 154 -15.58 7.79 -1.09
N THR A 155 -15.55 7.23 0.13
CA THR A 155 -15.68 7.93 1.39
C THR A 155 -14.77 7.25 2.41
N GLU A 156 -14.55 7.87 3.57
CA GLU A 156 -13.73 7.32 4.65
C GLU A 156 -14.13 5.91 5.09
N ARG A 157 -15.43 5.56 5.01
CA ARG A 157 -15.92 4.24 5.42
C ARG A 157 -15.87 3.21 4.30
N THR A 158 -15.74 3.65 3.05
CA THR A 158 -15.83 2.78 1.87
C THR A 158 -14.74 1.69 1.86
N PRO A 159 -13.45 1.98 2.14
CA PRO A 159 -12.40 0.94 2.14
C PRO A 159 -12.67 -0.18 3.15
N ALA A 160 -13.04 0.16 4.38
CA ALA A 160 -13.34 -0.81 5.42
C ALA A 160 -14.61 -1.64 5.08
N ASN A 161 -15.65 -0.99 4.56
CA ASN A 161 -16.89 -1.66 4.17
C ASN A 161 -16.71 -2.61 2.98
N LEU A 162 -15.91 -2.23 1.98
CA LEU A 162 -15.59 -3.08 0.83
C LEU A 162 -14.92 -4.38 1.27
N LEU A 163 -14.00 -4.30 2.23
CA LEU A 163 -13.33 -5.46 2.77
C LEU A 163 -14.27 -6.31 3.65
N ALA A 164 -14.87 -5.69 4.67
CA ALA A 164 -15.67 -6.39 5.69
C ALA A 164 -16.99 -6.95 5.17
N GLN A 165 -17.77 -6.13 4.45
CA GLN A 165 -19.15 -6.48 4.11
C GLN A 165 -19.32 -7.14 2.74
N ARG A 166 -18.28 -7.10 1.90
CA ARG A 166 -18.39 -7.52 0.49
C ARG A 166 -17.31 -8.51 0.09
N ALA A 167 -16.06 -8.28 0.50
CA ALA A 167 -14.98 -9.22 0.23
C ALA A 167 -14.87 -10.34 1.28
N GLY A 168 -15.59 -10.22 2.40
CA GLY A 168 -15.64 -11.23 3.46
C GLY A 168 -14.31 -11.39 4.16
N SER A 169 -13.57 -10.29 4.34
CA SER A 169 -12.30 -10.27 5.07
C SER A 169 -12.25 -9.09 6.05
N SER A 170 -11.29 -9.09 6.98
CA SER A 170 -11.12 -8.01 7.95
C SER A 170 -9.82 -7.23 7.74
N LEU A 171 -9.75 -6.00 8.27
CA LEU A 171 -8.52 -5.20 8.24
C LEU A 171 -7.35 -5.94 8.91
N LYS A 172 -7.64 -6.73 9.94
CA LYS A 172 -6.66 -7.57 10.61
C LYS A 172 -6.13 -8.68 9.70
N GLU A 173 -7.00 -9.42 9.00
CA GLU A 173 -6.58 -10.45 8.05
C GLU A 173 -5.76 -9.85 6.90
N ALA A 174 -6.16 -8.68 6.39
CA ALA A 174 -5.38 -7.96 5.38
C ALA A 174 -3.99 -7.58 5.90
N PHE A 175 -3.88 -7.10 7.15
CA PHE A 175 -2.60 -6.81 7.79
C PHE A 175 -1.74 -8.07 7.95
N ASP A 176 -2.33 -9.15 8.46
CA ASP A 176 -1.65 -10.43 8.66
C ASP A 176 -1.16 -11.02 7.33
N ALA A 177 -1.85 -10.72 6.21
CA ALA A 177 -1.44 -11.03 4.83
C ALA A 177 -0.42 -10.04 4.23
N GLY A 178 0.08 -9.08 5.00
CA GLY A 178 1.09 -8.11 4.59
C GLY A 178 0.57 -6.91 3.79
N ILE A 179 -0.75 -6.74 3.68
CA ILE A 179 -1.39 -5.55 3.10
C ILE A 179 -1.48 -4.48 4.18
N LEU A 180 -0.90 -3.31 3.93
CA LEU A 180 -0.78 -2.21 4.89
C LEU A 180 -1.87 -1.14 4.72
N VAL A 181 -2.36 -0.98 3.48
CA VAL A 181 -3.33 0.05 3.13
C VAL A 181 -4.34 -0.50 2.13
N ILE A 182 -5.61 -0.18 2.35
CA ILE A 182 -6.67 -0.35 1.36
C ILE A 182 -7.18 1.04 1.04
N SER A 183 -7.21 1.39 -0.24
CA SER A 183 -7.73 2.69 -0.66
C SER A 183 -8.92 2.55 -1.59
N CYS A 184 -9.83 3.52 -1.53
CA CYS A 184 -10.76 3.77 -2.61
C CYS A 184 -10.37 5.07 -3.33
N HIS A 185 -10.73 5.18 -4.60
CA HIS A 185 -10.50 6.35 -5.43
C HIS A 185 -11.74 6.59 -6.30
N ASP A 186 -12.24 7.82 -6.35
CA ASP A 186 -13.23 8.27 -7.33
C ASP A 186 -12.82 9.60 -8.00
N ASP A 187 -13.75 10.25 -8.70
CA ASP A 187 -13.50 11.51 -9.42
C ASP A 187 -13.16 12.69 -8.50
N LYS A 188 -13.39 12.58 -7.19
CA LYS A 188 -13.25 13.67 -6.23
C LYS A 188 -12.30 13.33 -5.08
N TRP A 189 -12.31 12.09 -4.62
CA TRP A 189 -11.68 11.67 -3.37
C TRP A 189 -10.83 10.43 -3.55
N GLU A 190 -9.68 10.41 -2.90
CA GLU A 190 -8.91 9.21 -2.59
C GLU A 190 -8.88 9.04 -1.08
N CYS A 191 -9.36 7.90 -0.59
CA CYS A 191 -9.41 7.57 0.83
C CYS A 191 -8.54 6.36 1.11
N HIS A 192 -7.64 6.48 2.08
CA HIS A 192 -6.71 5.45 2.53
C HIS A 192 -7.10 4.98 3.92
N GLN A 193 -7.37 3.69 4.07
CA GLN A 193 -7.55 3.02 5.35
C GLN A 193 -6.29 2.23 5.67
N SER A 194 -5.66 2.51 6.81
CA SER A 194 -4.59 1.65 7.32
C SER A 194 -5.19 0.34 7.83
N THR A 195 -4.51 -0.77 7.55
CA THR A 195 -4.78 -2.07 8.17
C THR A 195 -4.00 -2.24 9.47
N ARG A 196 -2.87 -1.54 9.62
CA ARG A 196 -2.03 -1.53 10.83
C ARG A 196 -2.72 -0.83 11.99
N ASP A 197 -3.43 0.26 11.71
CA ASP A 197 -4.27 0.99 12.66
C ASP A 197 -5.67 1.18 12.07
N PRO A 198 -6.69 0.39 12.50
CA PRO A 198 -8.04 0.49 11.96
C PRO A 198 -8.70 1.87 12.14
N GLY A 199 -8.26 2.66 13.11
CA GLY A 199 -8.75 4.03 13.31
C GLY A 199 -8.09 5.06 12.39
N ASP A 200 -7.04 4.67 11.67
CA ASP A 200 -6.30 5.53 10.77
C ASP A 200 -6.88 5.51 9.35
N VAL A 201 -7.74 6.48 9.10
CA VAL A 201 -8.29 6.78 7.78
C VAL A 201 -7.94 8.20 7.38
N LEU A 202 -7.43 8.35 6.16
CA LEU A 202 -7.17 9.66 5.57
C LEU A 202 -7.78 9.74 4.17
N CYS A 203 -8.71 10.67 4.00
CA CYS A 203 -9.24 11.03 2.69
C CYS A 203 -8.65 12.37 2.24
N HIS A 204 -8.28 12.47 0.97
CA HIS A 204 -7.88 13.73 0.35
C HIS A 204 -8.45 13.84 -1.05
N ALA A 205 -8.41 15.04 -1.61
CA ALA A 205 -8.78 15.26 -3.00
C ALA A 205 -8.03 14.29 -3.92
N ALA A 206 -8.76 13.65 -4.84
CA ALA A 206 -8.14 12.80 -5.84
C ALA A 206 -7.22 13.64 -6.74
N PRO A 207 -5.98 13.19 -7.03
CA PRO A 207 -5.14 13.85 -8.02
C PRO A 207 -5.89 13.87 -9.36
N ARG A 208 -6.03 15.05 -9.97
CA ARG A 208 -6.64 15.14 -11.31
C ARG A 208 -5.71 14.44 -12.31
N ARG A 209 -6.19 13.35 -12.92
CA ARG A 209 -5.48 12.60 -13.97
C ARG A 209 -5.72 13.21 -15.34
#